data_AF-A0AAW0CSK7-F1
#
_entry.id   AF-A0AAW0CSK7-F1
#
_cell.length_a   1.000
_cell.length_b   1.000
_cell.length_c   1.000
_cell.angle_alpha   90.00
_cell.angle_beta   90.00
_cell.angle_gamma   90.00
#
_symmetry.space_group_name_H-M   'P 1'
#
loop_
_entity.id
_entity.type
_entity.pdbx_description
1 polymer ?
#
loop_
_entity_poly.entity_id
_entity_poly.type
_entity_poly.pdbx_seq_one_letter_code
_entity_poly.pdbx_strand_id
1 'polypeptide(L)'
;MNYDQELRRLRTIFNDKEAYRELLDQRGTLAQSLLDLLQLLIDAPDITTTLRTSICTTMLRLSKASDLYPSCMTIQNLNTMGNHPVAGGGFGDIWKGILGGDSGRVVCLKVVKMYIMSDVKRLLKDFLREAIVWRQLIHPNVLPCLGLYYLDNKQERMCLVSPWMENGNLAHYLQNTPCDSVKQLQLVSGLDCILYQFVADRTV
;
A
#
# COMPACT_ATOMS: atom_id res chain seq x y z
N MET A 1 -9.17 14.75 -19.53
CA MET A 1 -8.07 13.87 -19.98
C MET A 1 -8.68 12.74 -20.78
N ASN A 2 -8.18 12.43 -21.98
CA ASN A 2 -8.71 11.36 -22.82
C ASN A 2 -8.00 10.04 -22.47
N TYR A 3 -8.61 9.24 -21.57
CA TYR A 3 -8.04 7.98 -21.09
C TYR A 3 -7.68 7.03 -22.23
N ASP A 4 -8.53 6.91 -23.25
CA ASP A 4 -8.33 5.97 -24.36
C ASP A 4 -7.10 6.31 -25.21
N GLN A 5 -6.81 7.60 -25.37
CA GLN A 5 -5.63 8.06 -26.10
C GLN A 5 -4.35 7.75 -25.31
N GLU A 6 -4.36 8.00 -24.00
CA GLU A 6 -3.21 7.72 -23.14
C GLU A 6 -2.96 6.21 -22.98
N LEU A 7 -4.01 5.40 -22.84
CA LEU A 7 -3.90 3.94 -22.81
C LEU A 7 -3.33 3.38 -24.13
N ARG A 8 -3.70 3.96 -25.27
CA ARG A 8 -3.13 3.58 -26.58
C ARG A 8 -1.64 3.90 -26.66
N ARG A 9 -1.23 5.12 -26.25
CA ARG A 9 0.19 5.51 -26.19
C ARG A 9 0.99 4.58 -25.28
N LEU A 10 0.44 4.27 -24.12
CA LEU A 10 1.09 3.39 -23.15
C LEU A 10 1.29 1.98 -23.70
N ARG A 11 0.29 1.43 -24.42
CA ARG A 11 0.43 0.14 -25.11
C ARG A 11 1.54 0.16 -26.14
N THR A 12 1.67 1.24 -26.91
CA THR A 12 2.78 1.39 -27.88
C THR A 12 4.14 1.37 -27.16
N ILE A 13 4.28 2.15 -26.07
CA ILE A 13 5.52 2.19 -25.28
C ILE A 13 5.84 0.81 -24.69
N PHE A 14 4.86 0.09 -24.15
CA PHE A 14 5.08 -1.23 -23.55
C PHE A 14 5.52 -2.30 -24.56
N ASN A 15 5.21 -2.11 -25.84
CA ASN A 15 5.62 -3.02 -26.91
C ASN A 15 6.94 -2.60 -27.59
N ASP A 16 7.46 -1.42 -27.27
CA ASP A 16 8.73 -0.90 -27.78
C ASP A 16 9.81 -0.98 -26.70
N LYS A 17 10.86 -1.77 -26.96
CA LYS A 17 11.92 -2.03 -25.97
C LYS A 17 12.72 -0.78 -25.62
N GLU A 18 12.98 0.10 -26.58
CA GLU A 18 13.78 1.31 -26.36
C GLU A 18 12.96 2.36 -25.61
N ALA A 19 11.73 2.60 -26.05
CA ALA A 19 10.80 3.52 -25.38
C ALA A 19 10.49 3.05 -23.95
N TYR A 20 10.32 1.74 -23.74
CA TYR A 20 10.09 1.19 -22.40
C TYR A 20 11.29 1.39 -21.48
N ARG A 21 12.53 1.22 -22.00
CA ARG A 21 13.75 1.49 -21.23
C ARG A 21 13.86 2.98 -20.89
N GLU A 22 13.62 3.86 -21.86
CA GLU A 22 13.63 5.31 -21.66
C GLU A 22 12.61 5.74 -20.60
N LEU A 23 11.43 5.13 -20.57
CA LEU A 23 10.43 5.35 -19.52
C LEU A 23 10.97 4.97 -18.14
N LEU A 24 11.65 3.82 -18.02
CA LEU A 24 12.21 3.35 -16.74
C LEU A 24 13.45 4.13 -16.29
N ASP A 25 14.12 4.83 -17.20
CA ASP A 25 15.29 5.67 -16.91
C ASP A 25 14.91 7.07 -16.41
N GLN A 26 13.63 7.44 -16.46
CA GLN A 26 13.16 8.74 -15.97
C GLN A 26 13.39 8.91 -14.45
N ARG A 27 13.74 10.14 -14.05
CA ARG A 27 13.98 10.54 -12.65
C ARG A 27 13.30 11.88 -12.35
N GLY A 28 13.28 12.28 -11.07
CA GLY A 28 12.78 13.58 -10.64
C GLY A 28 11.30 13.79 -10.97
N THR A 29 10.94 15.01 -11.39
CA THR A 29 9.56 15.42 -11.64
C THR A 29 8.88 14.59 -12.73
N LEU A 30 9.61 14.23 -13.80
CA LEU A 30 9.05 13.42 -14.88
C LEU A 30 8.73 12.00 -14.42
N ALA A 31 9.60 11.38 -13.63
CA ALA A 31 9.30 10.09 -13.01
C ALA A 31 8.07 10.15 -12.08
N GLN A 32 7.94 11.23 -11.31
CA GLN A 32 6.77 11.44 -10.45
C GLN A 32 5.48 11.56 -11.28
N SER A 33 5.49 12.40 -12.33
CA SER A 33 4.33 12.56 -13.21
C SER A 33 3.95 11.26 -13.93
N LEU A 34 4.94 10.43 -14.30
CA LEU A 34 4.68 9.12 -14.88
C LEU A 34 4.06 8.16 -13.86
N LEU A 35 4.54 8.12 -12.62
CA LEU A 35 3.93 7.31 -11.56
C LEU A 35 2.48 7.74 -11.27
N ASP A 36 2.24 9.03 -11.21
CA ASP A 36 0.91 9.59 -10.99
C ASP A 36 -0.04 9.27 -12.15
N LEU A 37 0.46 9.37 -13.40
CA LEU A 37 -0.29 8.98 -14.58
C LEU A 37 -0.57 7.48 -14.60
N LEU A 38 0.41 6.62 -14.29
CA LEU A 38 0.22 5.16 -14.23
C LEU A 38 -0.84 4.79 -13.20
N GLN A 39 -0.84 5.43 -12.03
CA GLN A 39 -1.86 5.22 -11.00
C GLN A 39 -3.23 5.75 -11.45
N LEU A 40 -3.29 6.92 -12.09
CA LEU A 40 -4.55 7.44 -12.64
C LEU A 40 -5.14 6.50 -13.70
N LEU A 41 -4.30 5.91 -14.56
CA LEU A 41 -4.72 4.99 -15.62
C LEU A 41 -5.16 3.62 -15.07
N ILE A 42 -4.53 3.12 -13.99
CA ILE A 42 -4.90 1.81 -13.40
C ILE A 42 -6.22 1.86 -12.61
N ASP A 43 -6.58 3.05 -12.12
CA ASP A 43 -7.85 3.31 -11.41
C ASP A 43 -9.04 3.54 -12.37
N ALA A 44 -8.81 3.60 -13.69
CA ALA A 44 -9.87 3.77 -14.67
C ALA A 44 -10.82 2.53 -14.74
N PRO A 45 -12.14 2.73 -14.90
CA PRO A 45 -13.15 1.67 -14.75
C PRO A 45 -13.06 0.53 -15.79
N ASP A 46 -12.44 0.74 -16.95
CA ASP A 46 -12.48 -0.19 -18.10
C ASP A 46 -11.11 -0.75 -18.53
N ILE A 47 -10.15 -0.86 -17.60
CA ILE A 47 -8.83 -1.39 -17.93
C ILE A 47 -8.78 -2.92 -17.97
N THR A 48 -8.35 -3.48 -19.11
CA THR A 48 -8.13 -4.92 -19.30
C THR A 48 -7.10 -5.48 -18.32
N THR A 49 -7.29 -6.71 -17.84
CA THR A 49 -6.38 -7.38 -16.87
C THR A 49 -4.92 -7.38 -17.33
N THR A 50 -4.63 -7.70 -18.59
CA THR A 50 -3.25 -7.72 -19.13
C THR A 50 -2.60 -6.34 -19.04
N LEU A 51 -3.33 -5.28 -19.41
CA LEU A 51 -2.81 -3.92 -19.32
C LEU A 51 -2.63 -3.50 -17.86
N ARG A 52 -3.55 -3.85 -16.96
CA ARG A 52 -3.42 -3.62 -15.51
C ARG A 52 -2.13 -4.22 -14.97
N THR A 53 -1.80 -5.46 -15.36
CA THR A 53 -0.54 -6.12 -15.00
C THR A 53 0.68 -5.37 -15.53
N SER A 54 0.66 -4.92 -16.79
CA SER A 54 1.76 -4.15 -17.38
C SER A 54 1.94 -2.78 -16.71
N ILE A 55 0.86 -2.07 -16.40
CA ILE A 55 0.90 -0.79 -15.67
C ILE A 55 1.47 -1.01 -14.28
N CYS A 56 0.94 -1.97 -13.51
CA CYS A 56 1.42 -2.27 -12.16
C CYS A 56 2.91 -2.66 -12.17
N THR A 57 3.33 -3.54 -13.09
CA THR A 57 4.73 -3.94 -13.22
C THR A 57 5.64 -2.76 -13.54
N THR A 58 5.20 -1.87 -14.42
CA THR A 58 5.95 -0.67 -14.82
C THR A 58 6.06 0.32 -13.67
N MET A 59 4.97 0.55 -12.95
CA MET A 59 4.93 1.40 -11.77
C MET A 59 5.89 0.89 -10.68
N LEU A 60 5.93 -0.42 -10.42
CA LEU A 60 6.89 -1.02 -9.48
C LEU A 60 8.34 -0.86 -9.93
N ARG A 61 8.63 -1.02 -11.22
CA ARG A 61 9.99 -0.87 -11.78
C ARG A 61 10.46 0.58 -11.74
N LEU A 62 9.60 1.50 -12.16
CA LEU A 62 9.88 2.93 -12.14
C LEU A 62 10.08 3.41 -10.70
N SER A 63 9.20 3.02 -9.77
CA SER A 63 9.33 3.32 -8.34
C SER A 63 10.67 2.85 -7.77
N LYS A 64 11.08 1.61 -8.06
CA LYS A 64 12.38 1.06 -7.64
C LYS A 64 13.57 1.84 -8.19
N ALA A 65 13.45 2.36 -9.41
CA ALA A 65 14.51 3.07 -10.12
C ALA A 65 14.63 4.54 -9.68
N SER A 66 13.51 5.19 -9.36
CA SER A 66 13.44 6.61 -9.02
C SER A 66 13.37 6.92 -7.52
N ASP A 67 13.16 5.91 -6.66
CA ASP A 67 12.88 6.07 -5.22
C ASP A 67 11.57 6.84 -4.95
N LEU A 68 10.63 6.85 -5.92
CA LEU A 68 9.34 7.56 -5.84
C LEU A 68 8.15 6.59 -5.84
N TYR A 69 6.96 7.10 -5.54
CA TYR A 69 5.69 6.37 -5.59
C TYR A 69 4.56 7.32 -6.04
N PRO A 70 3.37 6.82 -6.44
CA PRO A 70 2.27 7.69 -6.83
C PRO A 70 1.87 8.67 -5.71
N SER A 71 1.88 9.96 -5.98
CA SER A 71 1.67 11.03 -5.00
C SER A 71 0.29 10.99 -4.35
N CYS A 72 -0.72 10.49 -5.06
CA CYS A 72 -2.07 10.29 -4.53
C CYS A 72 -2.13 9.27 -3.39
N MET A 73 -1.08 8.47 -3.17
CA MET A 73 -0.98 7.59 -2.01
C MET A 73 -0.58 8.33 -0.74
N THR A 74 -0.04 9.55 -0.82
CA THR A 74 0.34 10.32 0.35
C THR A 74 -0.91 10.86 1.04
N ILE A 75 -1.14 10.40 2.26
CA ILE A 75 -2.22 10.89 3.11
C ILE A 75 -1.78 12.19 3.78
N GLN A 76 -2.62 13.20 3.61
CA GLN A 76 -2.58 14.44 4.36
C GLN A 76 -3.71 14.42 5.41
N ASN A 77 -3.57 15.20 6.49
CA ASN A 77 -4.60 15.37 7.53
C ASN A 77 -4.86 14.12 8.38
N LEU A 78 -3.79 13.53 8.91
CA LEU A 78 -3.85 12.42 9.85
C LEU A 78 -3.15 12.83 11.14
N ASN A 79 -3.83 12.58 12.27
CA ASN A 79 -3.28 12.80 13.61
C ASN A 79 -3.12 11.45 14.31
N THR A 80 -1.98 11.22 14.94
CA THR A 80 -1.75 10.03 15.76
C THR A 80 -2.58 10.07 17.05
N MET A 81 -3.14 8.94 17.44
CA MET A 81 -3.83 8.78 18.73
C MET A 81 -2.87 8.18 19.75
N GLY A 82 -2.71 8.86 20.89
CA GLY A 82 -1.84 8.42 21.98
C GLY A 82 -0.35 8.67 21.74
N ASN A 83 0.46 8.37 22.76
CA ASN A 83 1.89 8.66 22.79
C ASN A 83 2.78 7.41 22.62
N HIS A 84 2.16 6.24 22.51
CA HIS A 84 2.85 4.95 22.40
C HIS A 84 2.13 4.04 21.40
N PRO A 85 2.83 3.06 20.81
CA PRO A 85 2.18 2.06 19.97
C PRO A 85 1.16 1.24 20.76
N VAL A 86 0.13 0.77 20.05
CA VAL A 86 -0.89 -0.15 20.57
C VAL A 86 -0.39 -1.60 20.57
N ALA A 87 0.48 -1.94 19.61
CA ALA A 87 1.16 -3.22 19.54
C ALA A 87 2.53 -3.06 18.87
N GLY A 88 3.45 -3.99 19.13
CA GLY A 88 4.77 -4.01 18.50
C GLY A 88 5.24 -5.43 18.26
N GLY A 89 5.94 -5.64 17.14
CA GLY A 89 6.51 -6.93 16.76
C GLY A 89 7.75 -6.78 15.87
N GLY A 90 8.20 -7.90 15.28
CA GLY A 90 9.40 -7.94 14.43
C GLY A 90 9.30 -7.08 13.16
N PHE A 91 8.09 -6.82 12.66
CA PHE A 91 7.85 -6.12 11.40
C PHE A 91 7.46 -4.64 11.57
N GLY A 92 7.45 -4.13 12.79
CA GLY A 92 7.09 -2.75 13.07
C GLY A 92 6.20 -2.58 14.30
N ASP A 93 5.79 -1.33 14.50
CA ASP A 93 4.86 -0.94 15.55
C ASP A 93 3.52 -0.52 14.93
N ILE A 94 2.43 -0.86 15.62
CA ILE A 94 1.07 -0.51 15.23
C ILE A 94 0.61 0.67 16.08
N TRP A 95 0.21 1.74 15.42
CA TRP A 95 -0.36 2.93 16.04
C TRP A 95 -1.80 3.12 15.57
N LYS A 96 -2.59 3.85 16.37
CA LYS A 96 -3.88 4.39 15.94
C LYS A 96 -3.71 5.82 15.45
N GLY A 97 -4.53 6.21 14.50
CA GLY A 97 -4.66 7.60 14.07
C GLY A 97 -6.10 7.96 13.74
N ILE A 98 -6.36 9.25 13.60
CA ILE A 98 -7.63 9.79 13.10
C ILE A 98 -7.35 10.47 11.76
N LEU A 99 -8.01 9.98 10.72
CA LEU A 99 -7.93 10.51 9.36
C LEU A 99 -9.14 11.41 9.09
N GLY A 100 -8.89 12.68 8.76
CA GLY A 100 -9.94 13.67 8.44
C GLY A 100 -10.31 14.63 9.57
N GLY A 101 -9.44 14.84 10.56
CA GLY A 101 -9.68 15.73 11.71
C GLY A 101 -10.44 15.05 12.85
N ASP A 102 -10.93 15.82 13.84
CA ASP A 102 -11.43 15.28 15.12
C ASP A 102 -12.70 14.40 15.00
N SER A 103 -13.49 14.59 13.93
CA SER A 103 -14.64 13.73 13.57
C SER A 103 -14.30 12.69 12.50
N GLY A 104 -13.01 12.50 12.24
CA GLY A 104 -12.48 11.59 11.23
C GLY A 104 -12.62 10.12 11.61
N ARG A 105 -12.22 9.25 10.67
CA ARG A 105 -12.23 7.80 10.86
C ARG A 105 -10.98 7.35 11.61
N VAL A 106 -11.14 6.39 12.53
CA VAL A 106 -10.00 5.72 13.16
C VAL A 106 -9.30 4.81 12.14
N VAL A 107 -7.98 4.90 12.09
CA VAL A 107 -7.12 4.17 11.16
C VAL A 107 -5.96 3.50 11.88
N CYS A 108 -5.45 2.43 11.29
CA CYS A 108 -4.23 1.75 11.70
C CYS A 108 -3.04 2.36 10.96
N LEU A 109 -1.96 2.66 11.68
CA LEU A 109 -0.66 3.06 11.12
C LEU A 109 0.34 1.95 11.43
N LYS A 110 0.81 1.24 10.40
CA LYS A 110 1.93 0.30 10.55
C LYS A 110 3.23 1.03 10.28
N VAL A 111 4.00 1.25 11.35
CA VAL A 111 5.28 1.96 11.35
C VAL A 111 6.41 0.96 11.20
N VAL A 112 7.19 1.08 10.13
CA VAL A 112 8.36 0.21 9.93
C VAL A 112 9.55 0.74 10.72
N LYS A 113 10.25 -0.15 11.42
CA LYS A 113 11.44 0.16 12.22
C LYS A 113 12.68 0.34 11.33
N MET A 114 12.67 1.35 10.47
CA MET A 114 13.74 1.59 9.50
C MET A 114 15.09 1.95 10.15
N TYR A 115 15.07 2.54 11.35
CA TYR A 115 16.25 3.04 12.07
C TYR A 115 17.11 1.96 12.74
N ILE A 116 16.68 0.70 12.77
CA ILE A 116 17.40 -0.40 13.44
C ILE A 116 18.31 -1.17 12.47
N MET A 117 18.27 -0.87 11.17
CA MET A 117 18.83 -1.74 10.13
C MET A 117 19.90 -1.07 9.26
N SER A 118 20.89 -1.86 8.83
CA SER A 118 22.08 -1.41 8.09
C SER A 118 21.84 -0.99 6.63
N ASP A 119 20.67 -1.29 6.05
CA ASP A 119 20.32 -0.98 4.65
C ASP A 119 18.94 -0.32 4.52
N VAL A 120 18.84 0.90 5.07
CA VAL A 120 17.61 1.73 5.08
C VAL A 120 17.05 1.92 3.67
N LYS A 121 17.91 2.14 2.66
CA LYS A 121 17.49 2.43 1.29
C LYS A 121 16.83 1.22 0.64
N ARG A 122 17.39 0.02 0.80
CA ARG A 122 16.76 -1.20 0.28
C ARG A 122 15.42 -1.46 0.96
N LEU A 123 15.35 -1.30 2.27
CA LEU A 123 14.11 -1.47 3.03
C LEU A 123 13.02 -0.49 2.59
N LEU A 124 13.38 0.76 2.31
CA LEU A 124 12.44 1.74 1.77
C LEU A 124 11.87 1.28 0.42
N LYS A 125 12.72 0.75 -0.47
CA LYS A 125 12.28 0.21 -1.77
C LYS A 125 11.33 -0.96 -1.62
N ASP A 126 11.65 -1.89 -0.73
CA ASP A 126 10.81 -3.05 -0.47
C ASP A 126 9.47 -2.62 0.16
N PHE A 127 9.51 -1.62 1.04
CA PHE A 127 8.31 -1.03 1.65
C PHE A 127 7.41 -0.31 0.64
N LEU A 128 7.97 0.54 -0.23
CA LEU A 128 7.22 1.20 -1.30
C LEU A 128 6.63 0.19 -2.28
N ARG A 129 7.37 -0.87 -2.59
CA ARG A 129 6.85 -1.99 -3.39
C ARG A 129 5.64 -2.63 -2.73
N GLU A 130 5.72 -2.95 -1.44
CA GLU A 130 4.58 -3.49 -0.68
C GLU A 130 3.39 -2.53 -0.71
N ALA A 131 3.61 -1.24 -0.50
CA ALA A 131 2.57 -0.22 -0.54
C ALA A 131 1.86 -0.16 -1.89
N ILE A 132 2.61 -0.12 -2.99
CA ILE A 132 2.06 -0.04 -4.35
C ILE A 132 1.26 -1.30 -4.67
N VAL A 133 1.80 -2.49 -4.38
CA VAL A 133 1.09 -3.75 -4.60
C VAL A 133 -0.21 -3.76 -3.79
N TRP A 134 -0.15 -3.43 -2.51
CA TRP A 134 -1.31 -3.43 -1.63
C TRP A 134 -2.38 -2.44 -2.10
N ARG A 135 -2.01 -1.25 -2.58
CA ARG A 135 -2.95 -0.28 -3.15
C ARG A 135 -3.73 -0.83 -4.36
N GLN A 136 -3.17 -1.78 -5.11
CA GLN A 136 -3.85 -2.40 -6.25
C GLN A 136 -4.77 -3.57 -5.88
N LEU A 137 -4.70 -4.08 -4.64
CA LEU A 137 -5.55 -5.18 -4.19
C LEU A 137 -6.90 -4.63 -3.73
N ILE A 138 -7.82 -4.47 -4.68
CA ILE A 138 -9.19 -4.00 -4.42
C ILE A 138 -10.13 -5.20 -4.51
N HIS A 139 -10.57 -5.66 -3.35
CA HIS A 139 -11.53 -6.75 -3.23
C HIS A 139 -12.25 -6.57 -1.89
N PRO A 140 -13.54 -6.93 -1.77
CA PRO A 140 -14.31 -6.74 -0.54
C PRO A 140 -13.66 -7.36 0.71
N ASN A 141 -12.71 -8.27 0.47
CA ASN A 141 -12.21 -9.18 1.49
C ASN A 141 -10.71 -9.06 1.76
N VAL A 142 -10.16 -7.98 1.23
CA VAL A 142 -8.78 -7.58 1.29
C VAL A 142 -8.82 -6.24 1.98
N LEU A 143 -8.17 -6.11 3.15
CA LEU A 143 -8.13 -4.85 3.86
C LEU A 143 -7.56 -3.78 2.93
N PRO A 144 -8.26 -2.66 2.66
CA PRO A 144 -7.77 -1.68 1.70
C PRO A 144 -6.57 -0.91 2.26
N CYS A 145 -5.57 -0.71 1.41
CA CYS A 145 -4.51 0.27 1.65
C CYS A 145 -5.07 1.67 1.36
N LEU A 146 -5.14 2.51 2.39
CA LEU A 146 -5.58 3.90 2.22
C LEU A 146 -4.46 4.79 1.68
N GLY A 147 -3.21 4.42 1.96
CA GLY A 147 -2.05 5.17 1.52
C GLY A 147 -0.87 5.07 2.48
N LEU A 148 0.02 6.04 2.32
CA LEU A 148 1.25 6.23 3.06
C LEU A 148 1.15 7.51 3.90
N TYR A 149 1.72 7.48 5.09
CA TYR A 149 1.80 8.63 5.99
C TYR A 149 3.19 8.72 6.61
N TYR A 150 3.67 9.94 6.82
CA TYR A 150 4.93 10.18 7.53
C TYR A 150 4.62 10.71 8.93
N LEU A 151 5.12 10.01 9.95
CA LEU A 151 4.95 10.40 11.35
C LEU A 151 5.80 11.61 11.75
N ASP A 152 6.81 11.95 10.93
CA ASP A 152 7.69 13.07 11.17
C ASP A 152 7.77 13.99 9.96
N ASN A 153 8.12 15.24 10.25
CA ASN A 153 8.33 16.26 9.23
C ASN A 153 9.57 15.99 8.36
N LYS A 154 10.46 15.10 8.81
CA LYS A 154 11.68 14.73 8.11
C LYS A 154 11.49 13.60 7.09
N GLN A 155 10.29 13.01 7.04
CA GLN A 155 9.97 11.87 6.17
C GLN A 155 10.83 10.63 6.42
N GLU A 156 11.33 10.47 7.65
CA GLU A 156 12.17 9.35 8.08
C GLU A 156 11.33 8.19 8.62
N ARG A 157 10.10 8.47 9.09
CA ARG A 157 9.17 7.47 9.65
C ARG A 157 7.93 7.30 8.80
N MET A 158 8.08 6.49 7.74
CA MET A 158 6.98 6.15 6.83
C MET A 158 6.09 5.03 7.41
N CYS A 159 4.78 5.14 7.17
CA CYS A 159 3.76 4.24 7.68
C CYS A 159 2.78 3.86 6.58
N LEU A 160 2.32 2.60 6.61
CA LEU A 160 1.16 2.16 5.84
C LEU A 160 -0.11 2.45 6.63
N VAL A 161 -1.11 2.98 5.94
CA VAL A 161 -2.39 3.35 6.56
C VAL A 161 -3.51 2.45 6.04
N SER A 162 -4.27 1.86 6.95
CA SER A 162 -5.44 1.03 6.65
C SER A 162 -6.59 1.38 7.60
N PRO A 163 -7.84 0.94 7.32
CA PRO A 163 -8.90 0.98 8.33
C PRO A 163 -8.45 0.32 9.64
N TRP A 164 -8.92 0.85 10.77
CA TRP A 164 -8.75 0.19 12.06
C TRP A 164 -9.70 -1.00 12.17
N MET A 165 -9.20 -2.13 12.64
CA MET A 165 -9.99 -3.35 12.85
C MET A 165 -10.14 -3.60 14.35
N GLU A 166 -11.35 -3.42 14.88
CA GLU A 166 -11.61 -3.54 16.34
C GLU A 166 -11.35 -4.95 16.88
N ASN A 167 -11.55 -5.96 16.04
CA ASN A 167 -11.36 -7.37 16.40
C ASN A 167 -9.89 -7.83 16.36
N GLY A 168 -8.96 -6.93 16.03
CA GLY A 168 -7.54 -7.25 15.93
C GLY A 168 -7.21 -8.19 14.77
N ASN A 169 -6.10 -8.94 14.92
CA ASN A 169 -5.69 -9.92 13.92
C ASN A 169 -6.41 -11.26 14.10
N LEU A 170 -6.32 -12.14 13.10
CA LEU A 170 -7.00 -13.43 13.11
C LEU A 170 -6.63 -14.30 14.32
N ALA A 171 -5.35 -14.32 14.71
CA ALA A 171 -4.92 -15.10 15.87
C ALA A 171 -5.58 -14.62 17.17
N HIS A 172 -5.61 -13.30 17.39
CA HIS A 172 -6.29 -12.68 18.53
C HIS A 172 -7.80 -12.95 18.49
N TYR A 173 -8.42 -12.83 17.31
CA TYR A 173 -9.84 -13.10 17.15
C TYR A 173 -10.20 -14.56 17.45
N LEU A 174 -9.41 -15.51 16.92
CA LEU A 174 -9.61 -16.94 17.12
C LEU A 174 -9.40 -17.36 18.58
N GLN A 175 -8.46 -16.75 19.28
CA GLN A 175 -8.24 -17.00 20.72
C GLN A 175 -9.43 -16.54 21.57
N ASN A 176 -10.12 -15.48 21.14
CA ASN A 176 -11.21 -14.85 21.90
C ASN A 176 -12.61 -15.26 21.44
N THR A 177 -12.73 -16.08 20.39
CA THR A 177 -14.03 -16.52 19.86
C THR A 177 -14.27 -17.99 20.20
N PRO A 178 -15.41 -18.35 20.82
CA PRO A 178 -15.76 -19.74 21.10
C PRO A 178 -15.73 -20.61 19.83
N CYS A 179 -15.21 -21.83 19.96
CA CYS A 179 -14.97 -22.76 18.87
C CYS A 179 -16.27 -23.37 18.31
N ASP A 180 -17.05 -22.58 17.58
CA ASP A 180 -18.11 -23.09 16.70
C ASP A 180 -17.52 -23.31 15.31
N SER A 181 -17.38 -24.58 14.91
CA SER A 181 -16.80 -25.01 13.62
C SER A 181 -17.46 -24.37 12.39
N VAL A 182 -18.73 -23.95 12.50
CA VAL A 182 -19.47 -23.25 11.44
C VAL A 182 -18.96 -21.81 11.23
N LYS A 183 -18.56 -21.11 12.30
CA LYS A 183 -17.96 -19.75 12.21
C LYS A 183 -16.54 -19.79 11.65
N GLN A 184 -15.79 -20.86 11.92
CA GLN A 184 -14.46 -21.08 11.34
C GLN A 184 -14.48 -21.36 9.84
N LEU A 185 -15.46 -22.11 9.35
CA LEU A 185 -15.66 -22.32 7.91
C LEU A 185 -16.11 -21.04 7.21
N GLN A 186 -16.99 -20.26 7.86
CA GLN A 186 -17.34 -18.94 7.39
C GLN A 186 -16.13 -18.00 7.36
N LEU A 187 -15.13 -18.11 8.24
CA LEU A 187 -13.88 -17.31 8.17
C LEU A 187 -13.02 -17.63 6.95
N VAL A 188 -12.98 -18.90 6.51
CA VAL A 188 -12.26 -19.31 5.28
C VAL A 188 -13.00 -18.82 4.03
N SER A 189 -14.34 -18.78 4.08
CA SER A 189 -15.18 -18.18 3.03
C SER A 189 -15.53 -16.70 3.27
N GLY A 190 -14.97 -16.07 4.30
CA GLY A 190 -15.47 -14.85 4.97
C GLY A 190 -14.31 -14.01 5.53
N LEU A 191 -13.24 -13.85 4.76
CA LEU A 191 -13.12 -12.62 4.00
C LEU A 191 -13.06 -11.26 4.74
N ASP A 192 -12.70 -11.16 6.02
CA ASP A 192 -12.21 -9.88 6.62
C ASP A 192 -10.75 -9.97 7.12
N CYS A 193 -10.23 -11.19 7.27
CA CYS A 193 -8.96 -11.43 7.98
C CYS A 193 -7.76 -11.74 7.07
N ILE A 194 -7.98 -12.16 5.81
CA ILE A 194 -6.93 -12.80 5.00
C ILE A 194 -5.79 -11.82 4.64
N LEU A 195 -6.03 -10.50 4.61
CA LEU A 195 -4.94 -9.54 4.40
C LEU A 195 -4.34 -8.89 5.64
N TYR A 196 -4.98 -8.98 6.82
CA TYR A 196 -4.27 -8.62 8.05
C TYR A 196 -3.07 -9.56 8.24
N GLN A 197 -3.20 -10.82 7.83
CA GLN A 197 -2.13 -11.81 7.81
C GLN A 197 -0.99 -11.42 6.84
N PHE A 198 -1.27 -10.93 5.62
CA PHE A 198 -0.19 -10.61 4.68
C PHE A 198 0.68 -9.42 5.13
N VAL A 199 0.10 -8.52 5.94
CA VAL A 199 0.79 -7.35 6.48
C VAL A 199 1.38 -7.62 7.87
N ALA A 200 0.84 -8.56 8.65
CA ALA A 200 1.35 -8.90 9.99
C ALA A 200 2.25 -10.14 10.04
N ASP A 201 2.16 -11.05 9.06
CA ASP A 201 2.59 -12.44 9.19
C ASP A 201 3.62 -12.86 8.12
N ARG A 202 4.74 -12.13 8.05
CA ARG A 202 6.01 -12.76 7.65
C ARG A 202 6.77 -13.30 8.88
N THR A 203 6.07 -13.61 9.95
CA THR A 203 6.60 -14.27 11.16
C THR A 203 6.78 -15.76 10.88
N VAL A 204 8.04 -16.17 10.72
CA VAL A 204 8.52 -17.33 11.50
C VAL A 204 9.21 -16.74 12.72
#